data_AF-A0A920TGK7-F1
#
_entry.id   AF-A0A920TGK7-F1
#
_cell.length_a   1.000
_cell.length_b   1.000
_cell.length_c   1.000
_cell.angle_alpha   90.00
_cell.angle_beta   90.00
_cell.angle_gamma   90.00
#
_symmetry.space_group_name_H-M   'P 1'
#
loop_
_entity.id
_entity.type
_entity.pdbx_description
1 polymer ?
#
loop_
_entity_poly.entity_id
_entity_poly.type
_entity_poly.pdbx_seq_one_letter_code
_entity_poly.pdbx_strand_id
1 'polypeptide(L)'
;MNANIPLLSTSSKPSNPDNAGITFFRLHPTTKQITTEIERLGDLHAIYSNCNCDPYESAEFLDSLQKKHQNGVAIGGPLWSLQTFNNIVGDKSEGSLFVVPAPEPMLENIASRFVVQYKTSYPEGPDPSWFALHAYESIHLIVNTIQATEALTSKSFAETLSEIDYHGPIGRVQFDSVGKWIEPQLKVYKWKNATKSLP
;
A
#
# COMPACT_ATOMS: atom_id res chain seq x y z
N MET A 1 3.41 -30.03 -2.20
CA MET A 1 2.08 -29.93 -2.82
C MET A 1 1.94 -28.52 -3.36
N ASN A 2 2.05 -28.33 -4.68
CA ASN A 2 1.62 -27.07 -5.30
C ASN A 2 0.11 -27.14 -5.36
N ALA A 3 -0.55 -26.68 -4.30
CA ALA A 3 -1.96 -26.33 -4.41
C ALA A 3 -1.98 -25.21 -5.45
N ASN A 4 -2.43 -25.50 -6.67
CA ASN A 4 -2.57 -24.53 -7.77
C ASN A 4 -3.65 -23.49 -7.44
N ILE A 5 -3.71 -23.00 -6.20
CA ILE A 5 -4.69 -22.04 -5.72
C ILE A 5 -4.22 -20.67 -6.18
N PRO A 6 -5.05 -19.91 -6.90
CA PRO A 6 -4.73 -18.53 -7.23
C PRO A 6 -4.55 -17.70 -5.95
N LEU A 7 -3.47 -16.92 -5.90
CA LEU A 7 -3.07 -16.09 -4.77
C LEU A 7 -3.04 -14.64 -5.21
N LEU A 8 -3.70 -13.80 -4.44
CA LEU A 8 -3.62 -12.35 -4.53
C LEU A 8 -2.86 -11.81 -3.31
N SER A 9 -1.62 -11.41 -3.50
CA SER A 9 -0.77 -10.88 -2.44
C SER A 9 -0.89 -9.36 -2.32
N THR A 10 -1.19 -8.88 -1.10
CA THR A 10 -1.13 -7.47 -0.72
C THR A 10 0.16 -7.08 0.00
N SER A 11 1.19 -7.94 -0.03
CA SER A 11 2.50 -7.75 0.62
C SER A 11 3.59 -7.22 -0.32
N SER A 12 4.54 -6.46 0.26
CA SER A 12 5.75 -5.96 -0.41
C SER A 12 6.79 -7.05 -0.70
N LYS A 13 6.78 -8.17 0.05
CA LYS A 13 7.71 -9.30 -0.08
C LYS A 13 6.96 -10.63 -0.07
N PRO A 14 6.24 -10.99 -1.15
CA PRO A 14 5.55 -12.27 -1.19
C PRO A 14 6.53 -13.44 -1.24
N SER A 15 6.27 -14.46 -0.45
CA SER A 15 6.87 -15.79 -0.61
C SER A 15 6.14 -16.52 -1.74
N ASN A 16 6.89 -17.03 -2.72
CA ASN A 16 6.48 -17.89 -3.86
C ASN A 16 6.36 -17.20 -5.24
N PRO A 17 7.49 -16.83 -5.88
CA PRO A 17 7.51 -16.27 -7.23
C PRO A 17 7.31 -17.30 -8.35
N ASP A 18 7.38 -18.60 -8.06
CA ASP A 18 7.49 -19.67 -9.07
C ASP A 18 6.24 -19.79 -9.98
N ASN A 19 5.11 -19.21 -9.59
CA ASN A 19 3.87 -19.15 -10.38
C ASN A 19 3.40 -17.71 -10.69
N ALA A 20 4.33 -16.74 -10.68
CA ALA A 20 4.02 -15.33 -10.95
C ALA A 20 3.33 -15.15 -12.31
N GLY A 21 2.17 -14.48 -12.32
CA GLY A 21 1.34 -14.28 -13.51
C GLY A 21 0.52 -15.51 -13.95
N ILE A 22 0.70 -16.65 -13.31
CA ILE A 22 -0.05 -17.89 -13.62
C ILE A 22 -1.06 -18.19 -12.52
N THR A 23 -0.64 -18.31 -11.27
CA THR A 23 -1.54 -18.43 -10.11
C THR A 23 -1.16 -17.47 -9.00
N PHE A 24 -0.22 -16.56 -9.25
CA PHE A 24 0.21 -15.58 -8.28
C PHE A 24 0.13 -14.17 -8.86
N PHE A 25 -0.63 -13.31 -8.19
CA PHE A 25 -0.86 -11.92 -8.53
C PHE A 25 -0.53 -11.04 -7.32
N ARG A 26 0.06 -9.88 -7.57
CA ARG A 26 0.53 -8.93 -6.56
C ARG A 26 -0.27 -7.64 -6.68
N LEU A 27 -1.23 -7.48 -5.77
CA LEU A 27 -1.89 -6.21 -5.48
C LEU A 27 -1.07 -5.44 -4.44
N HIS A 28 0.18 -5.17 -4.77
CA HIS A 28 1.05 -4.30 -3.99
C HIS A 28 2.12 -3.75 -4.93
N PRO A 29 2.45 -2.45 -4.84
CA PRO A 29 3.51 -1.85 -5.63
C PRO A 29 4.83 -2.60 -5.47
N THR A 30 5.59 -2.69 -6.55
CA THR A 30 6.96 -3.19 -6.53
C THR A 30 7.87 -2.21 -5.78
N THR A 31 9.01 -2.70 -5.30
CA THR A 31 10.05 -1.84 -4.72
C THR A 31 10.43 -0.72 -5.67
N LYS A 32 10.57 -1.02 -6.97
CA LYS A 32 10.89 -0.02 -8.01
C LYS A 32 9.82 1.07 -8.09
N GLN A 33 8.54 0.72 -8.14
CA GLN A 33 7.45 1.70 -8.17
C GLN A 33 7.46 2.61 -6.92
N ILE A 34 7.69 2.04 -5.73
CA ILE A 34 7.79 2.82 -4.49
C ILE A 34 9.02 3.73 -4.50
N THR A 35 10.19 3.22 -4.85
CA THR A 35 11.43 4.02 -4.84
C THR A 35 11.39 5.13 -5.88
N THR A 36 10.83 4.88 -7.07
CA THR A 36 10.64 5.92 -8.09
C THR A 36 9.72 7.05 -7.58
N GLU A 37 8.65 6.72 -6.85
CA GLU A 37 7.78 7.75 -6.28
C GLU A 37 8.46 8.51 -5.14
N ILE A 38 9.25 7.83 -4.30
CA ILE A 38 10.06 8.47 -3.27
C ILE A 38 11.08 9.45 -3.88
N GLU A 39 11.77 9.05 -4.95
CA GLU A 39 12.72 9.91 -5.68
C GLU A 39 12.01 11.12 -6.28
N ARG A 40 10.86 10.91 -6.94
CA ARG A 40 10.02 11.99 -7.49
C ARG A 40 9.60 13.00 -6.42
N LEU A 41 9.22 12.52 -5.24
CA LEU A 41 8.88 13.38 -4.11
C LEU A 41 10.09 14.11 -3.54
N GLY A 42 11.26 13.47 -3.55
CA GLY A 42 12.51 14.09 -3.14
C GLY A 42 12.84 15.30 -4.00
N ASP A 43 12.68 15.19 -5.32
CA ASP A 43 12.83 16.30 -6.25
C ASP A 43 11.75 17.38 -6.05
N LEU A 44 10.50 16.98 -5.87
CA LEU A 44 9.37 17.90 -5.72
C LEU A 44 9.45 18.75 -4.44
N HIS A 45 9.90 18.16 -3.33
CA HIS A 45 9.94 18.80 -2.02
C HIS A 45 11.34 19.22 -1.58
N ALA A 46 12.37 19.00 -2.41
CA ALA A 46 13.78 19.17 -2.06
C ALA A 46 14.19 18.37 -0.80
N ILE A 47 13.68 17.14 -0.66
CA ILE A 47 13.97 16.22 0.45
C ILE A 47 14.74 15.01 -0.08
N TYR A 48 16.07 15.04 0.05
CA TYR A 48 16.94 13.98 -0.48
C TYR A 48 17.29 12.89 0.55
N SER A 49 16.77 13.00 1.77
CA SER A 49 16.87 11.95 2.78
C SER A 49 15.68 11.01 2.62
N ASN A 50 15.93 9.76 2.20
CA ASN A 50 14.85 8.79 2.00
C ASN A 50 15.24 7.37 2.41
N CYS A 51 14.22 6.57 2.72
CA CYS A 51 14.39 5.19 3.16
C CYS A 51 13.12 4.36 2.92
N ASN A 52 13.19 3.34 2.05
CA ASN A 52 12.13 2.32 1.97
C ASN A 52 12.45 1.15 2.90
N CYS A 53 12.50 1.43 4.20
CA CYS A 53 12.94 0.52 5.25
C CYS A 53 11.83 0.25 6.28
N ASP A 54 12.04 -0.75 7.12
CA ASP A 54 11.12 -1.08 8.20
C ASP A 54 11.21 -0.06 9.37
N PRO A 55 10.27 -0.10 10.33
CA PRO A 55 10.25 0.86 11.43
C PRO A 55 11.51 0.90 12.31
N TYR A 56 12.24 -0.21 12.47
CA TYR A 56 13.45 -0.21 13.31
C TYR A 56 14.64 0.39 12.56
N GLU A 57 14.86 -0.04 11.32
CA GLU A 57 15.88 0.56 10.44
C GLU A 57 15.63 2.08 10.26
N SER A 58 14.36 2.48 10.18
CA SER A 58 13.98 3.89 10.06
C SER A 58 14.35 4.73 11.29
N ALA A 59 14.35 4.14 12.48
CA ALA A 59 14.72 4.83 13.71
C ALA A 59 16.21 5.21 13.69
N GLU A 60 17.06 4.25 13.33
CA GLU A 60 18.50 4.49 13.19
C GLU A 60 18.81 5.51 12.09
N PHE A 61 18.07 5.46 10.99
CA PHE A 61 18.17 6.39 9.89
C PHE A 61 17.81 7.83 10.33
N LEU A 62 16.65 8.03 10.97
CA LEU A 62 16.22 9.35 11.43
C LEU A 62 17.11 9.90 12.55
N ASP A 63 17.64 9.05 13.43
CA ASP A 63 18.63 9.43 14.43
C ASP A 63 19.91 10.00 13.79
N SER A 64 20.38 9.33 12.74
CA SER A 64 21.55 9.77 11.99
C SER A 64 21.30 11.06 11.23
N LEU A 65 20.09 11.24 10.69
CA LEU A 65 19.68 12.45 10.00
C LEU A 65 19.64 13.66 10.95
N GLN A 66 18.99 13.51 12.10
CA GLN A 66 18.83 14.60 13.06
C GLN A 66 20.14 15.09 13.67
N LYS A 67 21.11 14.19 13.86
CA LYS A 67 22.47 14.55 14.29
C LYS A 67 23.18 15.47 13.29
N LYS A 68 22.86 15.38 12.00
CA LYS A 68 23.45 16.21 10.92
C LYS A 68 22.63 17.47 10.65
N HIS A 69 21.31 17.36 10.74
CA HIS A 69 20.36 18.42 10.42
C HIS A 69 19.27 18.45 11.48
N GLN A 70 19.29 19.47 12.34
CA GLN A 70 18.23 19.66 13.33
C GLN A 70 16.89 19.79 12.58
N ASN A 71 15.89 18.98 12.97
CA ASN A 71 14.59 18.86 12.31
C ASN A 71 14.66 18.36 10.85
N GLY A 72 15.68 17.58 10.51
CA GLY A 72 15.77 16.93 9.20
C GLY A 72 14.56 16.02 8.95
N VAL A 73 13.91 16.22 7.81
CA VAL A 73 12.77 15.43 7.34
C VAL A 73 13.22 14.42 6.30
N ALA A 74 12.46 13.32 6.17
CA ALA A 74 12.73 12.29 5.19
C ALA A 74 11.47 11.79 4.49
N ILE A 75 11.68 11.00 3.44
CA ILE A 75 10.60 10.33 2.70
C ILE A 75 10.73 8.81 2.88
N GLY A 76 9.65 8.21 3.36
CA GLY A 76 9.54 6.78 3.66
C GLY A 76 8.69 5.98 2.69
N GLY A 77 8.83 4.66 2.78
CA GLY A 77 7.90 3.72 2.16
C GLY A 77 6.61 3.48 2.96
N PRO A 78 5.76 2.54 2.53
CA PRO A 78 4.45 2.31 3.12
C PRO A 78 4.46 1.98 4.62
N LEU A 79 5.52 1.33 5.13
CA LEU A 79 5.61 0.97 6.54
C LEU A 79 5.74 2.19 7.48
N TRP A 80 6.18 3.33 6.96
CA TRP A 80 6.24 4.57 7.74
C TRP A 80 4.86 5.14 8.02
N SER A 81 3.80 4.69 7.34
CA SER A 81 2.42 5.05 7.65
C SER A 81 1.88 4.40 8.93
N LEU A 82 2.59 3.44 9.52
CA LEU A 82 2.11 2.71 10.69
C LEU A 82 2.21 3.57 11.94
N GLN A 83 1.22 3.47 12.84
CA GLN A 83 1.34 4.08 14.16
C GLN A 83 2.55 3.52 14.93
N THR A 84 2.89 2.25 14.73
CA THR A 84 4.11 1.63 15.29
C THR A 84 5.39 2.36 14.87
N PHE A 85 5.47 2.85 13.62
CA PHE A 85 6.60 3.68 13.19
C PHE A 85 6.66 4.96 14.01
N ASN A 86 5.56 5.71 14.09
CA ASN A 86 5.51 6.95 14.88
C ASN A 86 5.79 6.70 16.37
N ASN A 87 5.35 5.58 16.94
CA ASN A 87 5.64 5.21 18.33
C ASN A 87 7.14 4.91 18.56
N ILE A 88 7.84 4.37 17.57
CA ILE A 88 9.28 4.05 17.66
C ILE A 88 10.12 5.33 17.51
N VAL A 89 9.81 6.16 16.51
CA VAL A 89 10.65 7.32 16.15
C VAL A 89 10.20 8.61 16.83
N GLY A 90 8.98 8.66 17.37
CA GLY A 90 8.40 9.81 18.06
C GLY A 90 8.39 11.07 17.22
N ASP A 91 8.74 12.19 17.85
CA ASP A 91 8.83 13.53 17.24
C ASP A 91 9.75 13.59 16.02
N LYS A 92 10.64 12.60 15.84
CA LYS A 92 11.53 12.53 14.67
C LYS A 92 10.79 12.25 13.36
N SER A 93 9.56 11.74 13.44
CA SER A 93 8.70 11.59 12.26
C SER A 93 8.09 12.91 11.79
N GLU A 94 8.07 13.96 12.61
CA GLU A 94 7.38 15.21 12.29
C GLU A 94 7.86 15.78 10.95
N GLY A 95 6.90 16.10 10.07
CA GLY A 95 7.18 16.64 8.74
C GLY A 95 7.67 15.61 7.72
N SER A 96 8.00 14.38 8.12
CA SER A 96 8.39 13.34 7.18
C SER A 96 7.20 12.86 6.34
N LEU A 97 7.47 12.60 5.06
CA LEU A 97 6.49 12.09 4.10
C LEU A 97 6.59 10.57 4.00
N PHE A 98 5.51 9.93 3.56
CA PHE A 98 5.53 8.51 3.22
C PHE A 98 4.57 8.19 2.06
N VAL A 99 4.94 7.16 1.30
CA VAL A 99 4.20 6.69 0.13
C VAL A 99 3.43 5.41 0.47
N VAL A 100 2.15 5.31 0.14
CA VAL A 100 1.29 4.14 0.40
C VAL A 100 0.52 3.71 -0.85
N PRO A 101 0.09 2.44 -0.96
CA PRO A 101 -0.54 1.91 -2.17
C PRO A 101 -2.04 2.22 -2.31
N ALA A 102 -2.66 2.80 -1.28
CA ALA A 102 -4.10 3.05 -1.23
C ALA A 102 -4.39 4.36 -0.50
N PRO A 103 -5.54 5.01 -0.77
CA PRO A 103 -5.97 6.19 -0.03
C PRO A 103 -6.13 5.93 1.46
N GLU A 104 -5.78 6.91 2.29
CA GLU A 104 -6.19 6.98 3.68
C GLU A 104 -7.67 7.37 3.74
N PRO A 105 -8.56 6.45 4.15
CA PRO A 105 -10.00 6.63 3.98
C PRO A 105 -10.56 7.73 4.89
N MET A 106 -9.87 8.04 5.99
CA MET A 106 -10.20 9.16 6.88
C MET A 106 -9.76 10.53 6.36
N LEU A 107 -8.89 10.57 5.34
CA LEU A 107 -8.37 11.82 4.76
C LEU A 107 -8.93 12.10 3.35
N GLU A 108 -9.43 11.07 2.65
CA GLU A 108 -9.91 11.20 1.27
C GLU A 108 -11.36 10.75 1.09
N ASN A 109 -12.16 11.61 0.45
CA ASN A 109 -13.59 11.35 0.20
C ASN A 109 -13.86 10.17 -0.75
N ILE A 110 -12.87 9.75 -1.54
CA ILE A 110 -12.99 8.63 -2.50
C ILE A 110 -13.40 7.32 -1.82
N ALA A 111 -13.09 7.16 -0.54
CA ALA A 111 -13.42 5.98 0.26
C ALA A 111 -14.61 6.20 1.21
N SER A 112 -15.37 7.29 1.09
CA SER A 112 -16.47 7.65 2.01
C SER A 112 -17.51 6.53 2.21
N ARG A 113 -17.90 5.84 1.14
CA ARG A 113 -18.81 4.68 1.22
C ARG A 113 -18.24 3.54 2.07
N PHE A 114 -16.96 3.23 1.89
CA PHE A 114 -16.25 2.24 2.70
C PHE A 114 -16.19 2.67 4.17
N VAL A 115 -15.89 3.96 4.46
CA VAL A 115 -15.86 4.47 5.85
C VAL A 115 -17.21 4.29 6.54
N VAL A 116 -18.31 4.65 5.87
CA VAL A 116 -19.67 4.50 6.43
C VAL A 116 -19.97 3.04 6.74
N GLN A 117 -19.68 2.13 5.81
CA GLN A 117 -19.91 0.70 6.01
C GLN A 117 -19.02 0.12 7.11
N TYR A 118 -17.74 0.51 7.15
CA TYR A 118 -16.79 0.07 8.16
C TYR A 118 -17.26 0.48 9.56
N LYS A 119 -17.62 1.76 9.76
CA LYS A 119 -18.09 2.27 11.05
C LYS A 119 -19.45 1.71 11.46
N THR A 120 -20.29 1.34 10.50
CA THR A 120 -21.56 0.65 10.79
C THR A 120 -21.32 -0.77 11.29
N SER A 121 -20.40 -1.50 10.67
CA SER A 121 -20.06 -2.88 11.05
C SER A 121 -19.20 -2.96 12.32
N TYR A 122 -18.38 -1.94 12.57
CA TYR A 122 -17.43 -1.87 13.68
C TYR A 122 -17.55 -0.52 14.42
N PRO A 123 -18.69 -0.25 15.09
CA PRO A 123 -18.94 1.06 15.72
C PRO A 123 -17.93 1.43 16.81
N GLU A 124 -17.43 0.44 17.54
CA GLU A 124 -16.41 0.59 18.58
C GLU A 124 -14.98 0.29 18.08
N GLY A 125 -14.84 0.03 16.77
CA GLY A 125 -13.55 -0.26 16.15
C GLY A 125 -12.69 0.99 15.97
N PRO A 126 -11.38 0.83 15.74
CA PRO A 126 -10.53 1.95 15.36
C PRO A 126 -10.99 2.54 14.02
N ASP A 127 -10.65 3.80 13.77
CA ASP A 127 -10.83 4.36 12.43
C ASP A 127 -10.06 3.53 11.39
N PRO A 128 -10.65 3.27 10.21
CA PRO A 128 -9.99 2.47 9.19
C PRO A 128 -8.79 3.24 8.61
N SER A 129 -7.71 2.51 8.34
CA SER A 129 -6.54 3.02 7.60
C SER A 129 -6.56 2.54 6.15
N TRP A 130 -5.62 3.03 5.35
CA TRP A 130 -5.41 2.53 3.98
C TRP A 130 -5.26 1.00 3.91
N PHE A 131 -4.73 0.35 4.95
CA PHE A 131 -4.64 -1.12 5.00
C PHE A 131 -6.01 -1.79 4.99
N ALA A 132 -6.97 -1.23 5.73
CA ALA A 132 -8.33 -1.77 5.79
C ALA A 132 -9.05 -1.57 4.44
N LEU A 133 -8.87 -0.41 3.81
CA LEU A 133 -9.39 -0.15 2.47
C LEU A 133 -8.73 -1.10 1.44
N HIS A 134 -7.42 -1.27 1.48
CA HIS A 134 -6.69 -2.12 0.56
C HIS A 134 -7.09 -3.60 0.67
N ALA A 135 -7.31 -4.09 1.90
CA ALA A 135 -7.84 -5.42 2.14
C ALA A 135 -9.31 -5.57 1.68
N TYR A 136 -10.13 -4.54 1.88
CA TYR A 136 -11.50 -4.53 1.40
C TYR A 136 -11.57 -4.62 -0.13
N GLU A 137 -10.74 -3.84 -0.82
CA GLU A 137 -10.65 -3.82 -2.28
C GLU A 137 -10.06 -5.11 -2.86
N SER A 138 -9.12 -5.76 -2.16
CA SER A 138 -8.60 -7.06 -2.61
C SER A 138 -9.68 -8.15 -2.61
N ILE A 139 -10.59 -8.12 -1.63
CA ILE A 139 -11.75 -9.02 -1.60
C ILE A 139 -12.74 -8.68 -2.72
N HIS A 140 -12.98 -7.39 -2.99
CA HIS A 140 -13.84 -6.98 -4.12
C HIS A 140 -13.26 -7.44 -5.47
N LEU A 141 -11.95 -7.39 -5.63
CA LEU A 141 -11.28 -7.90 -6.82
C LEU A 141 -11.50 -9.42 -6.98
N ILE A 142 -11.34 -10.18 -5.89
CA ILE A 142 -11.58 -11.64 -5.89
C ILE A 142 -13.04 -11.95 -6.22
N VAL A 143 -14.00 -11.24 -5.63
CA VAL A 143 -15.43 -11.43 -5.90
C VAL A 143 -15.80 -11.09 -7.34
N ASN A 144 -15.30 -9.97 -7.87
CA ASN A 144 -15.51 -9.61 -9.28
C ASN A 144 -14.92 -10.67 -10.22
N THR A 145 -13.74 -11.21 -9.89
CA THR A 145 -13.13 -12.30 -10.65
C THR A 145 -14.01 -13.56 -10.63
N ILE A 146 -14.52 -13.95 -9.45
CA ILE A 146 -15.45 -15.09 -9.29
C ILE A 146 -16.72 -14.88 -10.11
N GLN A 147 -17.24 -13.65 -10.18
CA GLN A 147 -18.46 -13.34 -10.93
C GLN A 147 -18.23 -13.36 -12.45
N ALA A 148 -17.03 -13.00 -12.89
CA ALA A 148 -16.67 -12.96 -14.31
C ALA A 148 -16.14 -14.30 -14.84
N THR A 149 -15.75 -15.24 -13.98
CA THR A 149 -15.18 -16.51 -14.41
C THR A 149 -16.26 -17.49 -14.90
N GLU A 150 -15.98 -18.20 -15.98
CA GLU A 150 -16.94 -19.16 -16.57
C GLU A 150 -17.07 -20.45 -15.73
N ALA A 151 -16.00 -20.81 -15.01
CA ALA A 151 -15.96 -21.99 -14.17
C ALA A 151 -15.14 -21.73 -12.90
N LEU A 152 -15.64 -22.21 -11.74
CA LEU A 152 -14.94 -22.08 -10.45
C LEU A 152 -13.79 -23.09 -10.31
N THR A 153 -12.82 -23.00 -11.21
CA THR A 153 -11.54 -23.73 -11.15
C THR A 153 -10.40 -22.75 -10.95
N SER A 154 -9.31 -23.21 -10.35
CA SER A 154 -8.10 -22.38 -10.20
C SER A 154 -7.60 -21.77 -11.51
N LYS A 155 -7.61 -22.57 -12.59
CA LYS A 155 -7.11 -22.14 -13.90
C LYS A 155 -8.01 -21.02 -14.46
N SER A 156 -9.32 -21.24 -14.49
CA SER A 156 -10.26 -20.25 -15.04
C SER A 156 -10.29 -18.98 -14.20
N PHE A 157 -10.22 -19.06 -12.87
CA PHE A 157 -10.09 -17.89 -12.01
C PHE A 157 -8.81 -17.10 -12.30
N ALA A 158 -7.67 -17.79 -12.45
CA ALA A 158 -6.40 -17.14 -12.73
C ALA A 158 -6.38 -16.47 -14.11
N GLU A 159 -6.91 -17.13 -15.14
CA GLU A 159 -7.07 -16.57 -16.49
C GLU A 159 -7.95 -15.30 -16.43
N THR A 160 -9.11 -15.38 -15.79
CA THR A 160 -10.00 -14.22 -15.59
C THR A 160 -9.31 -13.09 -14.81
N LEU A 161 -8.56 -13.40 -13.75
CA LEU A 161 -7.85 -12.41 -12.95
C LEU A 161 -6.73 -11.73 -13.76
N SER A 162 -6.07 -12.46 -14.66
CA SER A 162 -5.02 -11.90 -15.52
C SER A 162 -5.52 -10.88 -16.53
N GLU A 163 -6.80 -10.97 -16.90
CA GLU A 163 -7.47 -10.09 -17.85
C GLU A 163 -8.31 -8.99 -17.18
N ILE A 164 -8.28 -8.90 -15.85
CA ILE A 164 -9.16 -8.01 -15.10
C ILE A 164 -8.86 -6.54 -15.39
N ASP A 165 -9.93 -5.74 -15.46
CA ASP A 165 -9.87 -4.28 -15.50
C ASP A 165 -10.75 -3.68 -14.39
N TYR A 166 -10.31 -3.88 -13.14
CA TYR A 166 -11.06 -3.47 -11.97
C TYR A 166 -10.87 -1.99 -11.67
N HIS A 167 -11.95 -1.30 -11.33
CA HIS A 167 -11.95 0.11 -10.95
C HIS A 167 -12.61 0.27 -9.58
N GLY A 168 -11.84 0.79 -8.61
CA GLY A 168 -12.33 1.03 -7.26
C GLY A 168 -11.65 2.22 -6.58
N PRO A 169 -11.94 2.46 -5.28
CA PRO A 169 -11.29 3.51 -4.50
C PRO A 169 -9.75 3.48 -4.50
N ILE A 170 -9.12 2.32 -4.68
CA ILE A 170 -7.65 2.21 -4.82
C ILE A 170 -7.14 2.54 -6.23
N GLY A 171 -8.05 2.92 -7.14
CA GLY A 171 -7.77 3.22 -8.54
C GLY A 171 -8.00 2.01 -9.46
N ARG A 172 -7.30 2.03 -10.60
CA ARG A 172 -7.43 0.99 -11.63
C ARG A 172 -6.45 -0.14 -11.35
N VAL A 173 -6.96 -1.36 -11.29
CA VAL A 173 -6.19 -2.58 -11.06
C VAL A 173 -6.17 -3.41 -12.33
N GLN A 174 -4.96 -3.59 -12.85
CA GLN A 174 -4.61 -4.50 -13.93
C GLN A 174 -3.28 -5.16 -13.61
N PHE A 175 -3.09 -6.39 -14.06
CA PHE A 175 -1.86 -7.14 -13.87
C PHE A 175 -1.09 -7.32 -15.17
N ASP A 176 0.24 -7.27 -15.09
CA ASP A 176 1.10 -7.65 -16.21
C ASP A 176 1.16 -9.17 -16.36
N SER A 177 1.89 -9.65 -17.38
CA SER A 177 2.06 -11.08 -17.66
C SER A 177 2.79 -11.86 -16.55
N VAL A 178 3.38 -11.17 -15.56
CA VAL A 178 4.00 -11.78 -14.38
C VAL A 178 3.22 -11.46 -13.10
N GLY A 179 1.96 -11.06 -13.24
CA GLY A 179 1.02 -10.86 -12.15
C GLY A 179 1.30 -9.63 -11.30
N LYS A 180 2.09 -8.65 -11.76
CA LYS A 180 2.34 -7.40 -11.02
C LYS A 180 1.32 -6.34 -11.39
N TRP A 181 0.88 -5.57 -10.41
CA TRP A 181 0.06 -4.39 -10.66
C TRP A 181 0.81 -3.38 -11.54
N ILE A 182 0.27 -3.11 -12.74
CA ILE A 182 0.92 -2.31 -13.78
C ILE A 182 1.15 -0.86 -13.32
N GLU A 183 0.08 -0.19 -12.88
CA GLU A 183 0.10 1.22 -12.50
C GLU A 183 -0.63 1.43 -11.17
N PRO A 184 0.02 1.14 -10.02
CA PRO A 184 -0.55 1.44 -8.73
C PRO A 184 -0.68 2.96 -8.54
N GLN A 185 -1.86 3.43 -8.15
CA GLN A 185 -2.12 4.84 -7.87
C GLN A 185 -1.64 5.21 -6.45
N LEU A 186 -0.31 5.30 -6.29
CA LEU A 186 0.35 5.62 -5.02
C LEU A 186 -0.15 6.94 -4.44
N LYS A 187 -0.25 6.99 -3.11
CA LYS A 187 -0.68 8.15 -2.33
C LYS A 187 0.42 8.58 -1.38
N VAL A 188 0.41 9.87 -1.04
CA VAL A 188 1.46 10.50 -0.24
C VAL A 188 0.81 11.23 0.91
N TYR A 189 1.35 11.03 2.11
CA TYR A 189 0.90 11.69 3.33
C TYR A 189 2.10 12.11 4.16
N LYS A 190 1.81 12.89 5.20
CA LYS A 190 2.79 13.47 6.11
C LYS A 190 2.42 13.14 7.55
N TRP A 191 3.43 12.94 8.40
CA TRP A 191 3.24 12.97 9.85
C TRP A 191 3.23 14.40 10.37
N LYS A 192 2.20 14.73 11.14
CA LYS A 192 2.01 16.01 11.83
C LYS A 192 1.37 15.79 13.20
N ASN A 193 2.04 16.18 14.28
CA ASN A 193 1.58 16.02 15.65
C ASN A 193 1.14 14.57 15.96
N ALA A 194 1.95 13.59 15.59
CA ALA A 194 1.63 12.16 15.74
C ALA A 194 0.34 11.70 15.02
N THR A 195 -0.15 12.48 14.06
CA THR A 195 -1.28 12.13 13.19
C THR A 195 -0.89 12.25 11.72
N LYS A 196 -1.68 11.64 10.84
CA LYS A 196 -1.45 11.71 9.40
C LYS A 196 -2.20 12.91 8.82
N SER A 197 -1.56 13.62 7.89
CA SER A 197 -2.19 14.68 7.10
C SER A 197 -1.86 14.53 5.63
N LEU A 198 -2.57 15.29 4.80
CA LEU A 198 -2.12 15.54 3.43
C LEU A 198 -0.73 16.26 3.45
N PRO A 199 0.11 16.08 2.42
CA PRO A 199 1.44 16.68 2.32
C PRO A 199 1.46 18.20 2.49
#